data_AF-A0A098THY5-F1
#
_entry.id   AF-A0A098THY5-F1
#
_cell.length_a   1.000
_cell.length_b   1.000
_cell.length_c   1.000
_cell.angle_alpha   90.00
_cell.angle_beta   90.00
_cell.angle_gamma   90.00
#
_symmetry.space_group_name_H-M   'P 1'
#
loop_
_entity.id
_entity.type
_entity.pdbx_description
1 polymer ?
#
loop_
_entity_poly.entity_id
_entity_poly.type
_entity_poly.pdbx_seq_one_letter_code
_entity_poly.pdbx_strand_id
1 'polypeptide(L)' 'MSRQWSGKHQRVIQGIHLTSLLWSDGDKQIPWDYQLYEQALDGATKNDHFPTMLASAKARGFQPKCVAFDS' A
#
# COMPACT_ATOMS: atom_id res chain seq x y z
N MET A 1 7.00 -16.78 -1.93
CA MET A 1 7.12 -15.98 -3.18
C MET A 1 5.80 -16.07 -3.91
N SER A 2 5.01 -15.01 -3.84
CA SER A 2 3.62 -14.98 -4.27
C SER A 2 3.48 -14.71 -5.76
N ARG A 3 2.32 -15.08 -6.32
CA ARG A 3 1.93 -14.72 -7.69
C ARG A 3 1.16 -13.41 -7.64
N GLN A 4 1.47 -12.50 -8.56
CA GLN A 4 0.77 -11.22 -8.68
C GLN A 4 0.53 -10.84 -10.12
N TRP A 5 -0.59 -10.14 -10.37
CA TRP A 5 -0.80 -9.52 -11.67
C TRP A 5 0.16 -8.34 -11.83
N SER A 6 0.94 -8.33 -12.92
CA SER A 6 1.75 -7.18 -13.29
C SER A 6 1.05 -6.38 -14.36
N GLY A 7 0.68 -5.13 -14.06
CA GLY A 7 0.15 -4.21 -15.07
C GLY A 7 1.15 -3.95 -16.20
N LYS A 8 2.46 -3.87 -15.89
CA LYS A 8 3.53 -3.67 -16.88
C LYS A 8 3.66 -4.84 -17.85
N HIS A 9 3.58 -6.07 -17.37
CA HIS A 9 3.72 -7.28 -18.21
C HIS A 9 2.39 -7.84 -18.69
N GLN A 10 1.27 -7.27 -18.24
CA GLN A 10 -0.11 -7.71 -18.50
C GLN A 10 -0.31 -9.22 -18.28
N ARG A 11 0.33 -9.77 -17.24
CA ARG A 11 0.25 -11.19 -16.89
C ARG A 11 0.54 -11.41 -15.42
N VAL A 12 0.17 -12.59 -14.94
CA VAL A 12 0.60 -13.08 -13.62
C VAL A 12 2.10 -13.38 -13.65
N ILE A 13 2.84 -12.77 -12.74
CA ILE A 13 4.27 -13.00 -12.52
C ILE A 13 4.50 -13.49 -11.09
N GLN A 14 5.63 -14.14 -10.86
CA GLN A 14 6.15 -14.34 -9.52
C GLN A 14 6.75 -13.03 -9.03
N GLY A 15 6.35 -12.59 -7.83
CA GLY A 15 6.77 -11.30 -7.32
C GLY A 15 6.51 -11.16 -5.82
N ILE A 16 6.57 -9.91 -5.39
CA ILE A 16 6.40 -9.49 -4.00
C ILE A 16 5.19 -8.57 -3.97
N HIS A 17 4.21 -8.85 -3.11
CA HIS A 17 3.12 -7.90 -2.90
C HIS A 17 3.60 -6.79 -1.98
N LEU A 18 3.46 -5.56 -2.45
CA LEU A 18 3.88 -4.34 -1.76
C LEU A 18 2.74 -3.34 -1.82
N THR A 19 2.36 -2.82 -0.65
CA THR A 19 1.48 -1.66 -0.51
C THR A 19 2.29 -0.51 0.05
N SER A 20 2.19 0.67 -0.56
CA SER A 20 2.91 1.86 -0.10
C SER A 20 1.93 2.99 0.20
N LEU A 21 2.15 3.69 1.31
CA LEU A 21 1.47 4.93 1.63
C LEU A 21 2.40 6.09 1.31
N LEU A 22 1.96 6.93 0.37
CA LEU A 22 2.65 8.13 -0.03
C LEU A 22 1.90 9.34 0.53
N TRP A 23 2.61 10.24 1.19
CA TRP A 23 2.06 11.54 1.56
C TRP A 23 2.54 12.63 0.61
N SER A 24 1.66 13.60 0.34
CA SER A 24 2.00 14.78 -0.45
C SER A 24 1.26 16.02 0.05
N ASP A 25 1.93 17.17 -0.03
CA ASP A 25 1.36 18.50 0.15
C ASP A 25 1.12 19.25 -1.19
N GLY A 26 1.35 18.58 -2.32
CA GLY A 26 1.27 19.16 -3.68
C GLY A 26 2.64 19.29 -4.34
N ASP A 27 3.65 19.74 -3.59
CA ASP A 27 5.02 19.95 -4.11
C ASP A 27 5.95 18.80 -3.72
N LYS A 28 5.74 18.22 -2.53
CA LYS A 28 6.56 17.12 -2.01
C LYS A 28 5.82 15.80 -2.12
N GLN A 29 6.56 14.74 -2.40
CA GLN A 29 6.08 13.37 -2.35
C GLN A 29 6.99 12.61 -1.41
N ILE A 30 6.47 12.24 -0.24
CA ILE A 30 7.24 11.59 0.82
C ILE A 30 6.70 10.17 1.01
N PRO A 31 7.46 9.11 0.68
CA PRO A 31 7.08 7.74 0.99
C PRO A 31 7.06 7.60 2.50
N TRP A 32 5.87 7.32 3.04
CA TRP A 32 5.65 7.37 4.48
C TRP A 32 5.73 5.98 5.11
N ASP A 33 5.12 4.99 4.46
CA ASP A 33 5.14 3.61 4.92
C ASP A 33 5.02 2.66 3.75
N TYR A 34 5.54 1.46 3.94
CA TYR A 34 5.42 0.38 2.99
C TYR A 34 5.25 -0.93 3.74
N GLN A 35 4.28 -1.73 3.30
CA GLN A 35 3.99 -3.04 3.85
C GLN A 35 4.18 -4.09 2.78
N LEU A 36 5.05 -5.04 3.07
CA LEU A 36 5.14 -6.29 2.35
C LEU A 36 4.07 -7.22 2.91
N TYR A 37 3.34 -7.89 2.04
CA TYR A 37 2.36 -8.89 2.45
C TYR A 37 2.45 -10.10 1.53
N GLU A 38 2.00 -11.25 2.01
CA GLU A 38 1.89 -12.48 1.24
C GLU A 38 0.55 -13.11 1.58
N GLN A 39 -0.49 -12.84 0.78
CA GLN A 39 -1.86 -13.31 1.04
C GLN A 39 -1.94 -14.83 1.36
N ALA A 40 -1.03 -15.63 0.77
CA ALA A 40 -0.96 -17.07 0.99
C ALA A 40 -0.46 -17.48 2.39
N LEU A 41 0.27 -16.60 3.09
CA LEU A 41 0.76 -16.79 4.45
C LEU A 41 -0.13 -16.08 5.48
N ASP A 42 -0.58 -14.86 5.14
CA ASP A 42 -1.17 -13.93 6.10
C ASP A 42 -2.70 -13.98 6.09
N GLY A 43 -3.29 -14.47 5.00
CA GLY A 43 -4.73 -14.37 4.70
C GLY A 43 -5.23 -12.94 4.46
N ALA A 44 -4.44 -11.93 4.82
CA ALA A 44 -4.73 -10.52 4.68
C ALA A 44 -4.58 -10.05 3.23
N THR A 45 -5.49 -9.17 2.82
CA THR A 45 -5.50 -8.54 1.51
C THR A 45 -4.96 -7.11 1.58
N LYS A 46 -4.61 -6.54 0.42
CA LYS A 46 -4.28 -5.11 0.28
C LYS A 46 -5.28 -4.20 1.03
N ASN A 47 -6.56 -4.57 0.98
CA ASN A 47 -7.66 -3.80 1.55
C ASN A 47 -7.73 -3.88 3.08
N ASP A 48 -7.12 -4.91 3.68
CA ASP A 48 -6.98 -5.04 5.13
C ASP A 48 -5.77 -4.25 5.66
N HIS A 49 -4.69 -4.20 4.86
CA HIS A 49 -3.47 -3.45 5.20
C HIS A 49 -3.69 -1.94 5.16
N PHE A 50 -4.48 -1.44 4.20
CA PHE A 50 -4.66 0.00 4.00
C PHE A 50 -5.23 0.74 5.23
N PRO A 51 -6.32 0.28 5.90
CA PRO A 51 -6.80 0.88 7.15
C PRO A 51 -5.74 0.92 8.26
N THR A 52 -4.93 -0.14 8.38
CA THR A 52 -3.85 -0.22 9.37
C THR A 52 -2.77 0.83 9.12
N MET A 53 -2.39 1.04 7.84
CA MET A 53 -1.45 2.09 7.44
C MET A 53 -2.01 3.49 7.75
N LEU A 54 -3.30 3.73 7.51
CA LEU A 54 -3.96 5.00 7.83
C LEU A 54 -4.02 5.26 9.35
N ALA A 55 -4.34 4.24 10.15
CA ALA A 55 -4.35 4.35 11.60
C ALA A 55 -2.94 4.73 12.12
N SER A 56 -1.91 4.11 11.57
CA SER A 56 -0.52 4.43 11.90
C SER A 56 -0.17 5.87 11.49
N ALA A 57 -0.61 6.33 10.31
CA ALA A 57 -0.37 7.71 9.85
C ALA A 57 -1.05 8.74 10.76
N LYS A 58 -2.30 8.48 11.15
CA LYS A 58 -3.06 9.30 12.09
C LYS A 58 -2.37 9.37 13.46
N ALA A 59 -1.91 8.24 13.98
CA ALA A 59 -1.20 8.17 15.26
C ALA A 59 0.12 8.99 15.25
N ARG A 60 0.76 9.13 14.09
CA ARG A 60 1.95 9.98 13.90
C ARG A 60 1.62 11.45 13.56
N GLY A 61 0.35 11.85 13.61
CA GLY A 61 -0.08 13.24 13.46
C GLY A 61 -0.32 13.72 12.03
N PHE A 62 -0.37 12.83 11.04
CA PHE A 62 -0.67 13.22 9.67
C PHE A 62 -2.12 13.68 9.53
N GLN A 63 -2.30 14.82 8.86
CA GLN A 63 -3.60 15.47 8.62
C GLN A 63 -3.74 15.84 7.14
N PRO A 64 -3.87 14.84 6.24
CA PRO A 64 -4.02 15.12 4.83
C PRO A 64 -5.39 15.75 4.53
N LYS A 65 -5.46 16.61 3.52
CA LYS A 65 -6.74 17.20 3.06
C LYS A 65 -7.67 16.15 2.47
N CYS A 66 -7.11 15.10 1.86
CA CYS A 66 -7.84 13.97 1.31
C CYS A 66 -6.97 12.71 1.34
N VAL A 67 -7.62 11.55 1.27
CA VAL A 67 -6.97 10.25 1.10
C VAL A 67 -7.49 9.66 -0.21
N ALA A 68 -6.57 9.28 -1.11
CA ALA A 68 -6.87 8.64 -2.38
C ALA A 68 -6.36 7.20 -2.36
N PHE A 69 -7.19 6.27 -2.83
CA PHE A 69 -6.86 4.85 -2.92
C PHE A 69 -7.68 4.20 -4.05
N ASP A 70 -7.08 3.23 -4.73
CA ASP A 70 -7.72 2.47 -5.81
C ASP A 70 -7.99 1.04 -5.34
N SER A 71 -9.19 0.54 -5.64
CA SER A 71 -9.70 -0.77 -5.21
C SER A 71 -9.00 -1.93 -5.89
#